data_AF-A0A662KV71-F1
#
_entry.id   AF-A0A662KV71-F1
#
_cell.length_a   1.000
_cell.length_b   1.000
_cell.length_c   1.000
_cell.angle_alpha   90.00
_cell.angle_beta   90.00
_cell.angle_gamma   90.00
#
_symmetry.space_group_name_H-M   'P 1'
#
loop_
_entity.id
_entity.type
_entity.pdbx_description
1 polymer ?
#
loop_
_entity_poly.entity_id
_entity_poly.type
_entity_poly.pdbx_seq_one_letter_code
_entity_poly.pdbx_strand_id
1 'polypeptide(L)'
;MKKLVVILVLSVLLQTGFAGYERLDINEGKEAEKIEELVGSDSISGYLMQAGYPVLPYIIKTYEFPAGTKIEVNVKAINITEEKASIIKIAAPPKIDGFENIGLNYEIAKFDVYPEKWYDYSIGVGRNKQGKIVEFLTIYLYPQRINKDGIMLRSNEFDIKIRYEIPSKPLFTNEEYDLLIICPKQWENIIQPLIKHKESHGIKTMVKTVENIVSSYSGRDDAEKVKYAIKDAIEQYGIKYVLLFGGRKPGVKERWYVPVRYSHLDDNSNWEASYLSDLYFADVYKYEDGQPVFEDWDSNGNGIFAEWRMAGKDYLDLYPDVYVGRLACRNKAEVKIMIDKIITYEDFPFNEFYKFILVAGDSYNDSHGYIEGELATWEAYKQLEGFEAVKVWASEVDLSAENIINAMNDGAGFAYFCGHGNPMSWSTHEPYNFDEWEEGLQIFDMPLLENGYKLPIVVIGGCHNSQFNVTIFNSFNKEKLWKGENAPECWSWWLTRKINGGAIATIGNTGLGYHGSEDSNEDGIADYLQVLDGWLEINFFRLYNEGIDMLGMLHATTLTGFINTFPGNEKMPLTDVIDIKVTQEWCLLGDPSLKIGGYD
;
A
#
# COMPACT_ATOMS: atom_id res chain seq x y z
N MET A 1 14.52 33.83 10.55
CA MET A 1 13.17 33.92 11.16
C MET A 1 12.11 33.67 10.09
N LYS A 2 11.80 32.40 9.83
CA LYS A 2 10.52 31.95 9.26
C LYS A 2 10.31 30.55 9.80
N LYS A 3 9.87 30.46 11.05
CA LYS A 3 9.39 29.23 11.69
C LYS A 3 7.93 29.48 12.06
N LEU A 4 7.10 28.46 11.82
CA LEU A 4 5.67 28.35 12.07
C LEU A 4 4.77 29.20 11.16
N VAL A 5 3.89 28.54 10.40
CA VAL A 5 2.45 28.42 10.72
C VAL A 5 1.87 27.29 9.83
N VAL A 6 1.57 26.11 10.38
CA VAL A 6 0.40 25.26 10.03
C VAL A 6 0.17 24.32 11.22
N ILE A 7 -0.81 24.59 12.10
CA ILE A 7 -1.03 23.76 13.32
C ILE A 7 -2.49 23.29 13.51
N LEU A 8 -3.48 23.64 12.68
CA LEU A 8 -4.88 23.27 12.99
C LEU A 8 -5.72 22.60 11.89
N VAL A 9 -5.23 22.42 10.66
CA VAL A 9 -6.07 21.98 9.53
C VAL A 9 -5.96 20.47 9.22
N LEU A 10 -4.82 19.83 9.52
CA LEU A 10 -4.57 18.42 9.16
C LEU A 10 -5.40 17.36 9.91
N SER A 11 -5.84 17.62 11.14
CA SER A 11 -6.59 16.63 11.93
C SER A 11 -7.99 16.34 11.38
N VAL A 12 -8.57 17.26 10.59
CA VAL A 12 -9.90 17.08 9.97
C VAL A 12 -9.80 16.28 8.67
N LEU A 13 -8.70 16.43 7.91
CA LEU A 13 -8.46 15.69 6.66
C LEU A 13 -7.89 14.28 6.90
N LEU A 14 -7.11 14.03 7.96
CA LEU A 14 -6.71 12.65 8.30
C LEU A 14 -7.82 11.84 8.99
N GLN A 15 -8.88 12.50 9.47
CA GLN A 15 -10.15 11.84 9.80
C GLN A 15 -10.91 11.39 8.53
N THR A 16 -10.55 11.88 7.33
CA THR A 16 -11.21 11.45 6.09
C THR A 16 -10.74 10.12 5.54
N GLY A 17 -9.64 9.55 6.06
CA GLY A 17 -9.26 8.17 5.75
C GLY A 17 -10.34 7.14 6.10
N PHE A 18 -11.40 7.55 6.83
CA PHE A 18 -12.68 6.85 6.98
C PHE A 18 -13.91 7.79 6.92
N ALA A 19 -13.79 9.06 6.50
CA ALA A 19 -14.98 9.93 6.40
C ALA A 19 -15.84 9.48 5.22
N GLY A 20 -17.11 9.16 5.49
CA GLY A 20 -18.03 8.55 4.53
C GLY A 20 -18.18 7.03 4.68
N TYR A 21 -17.45 6.41 5.61
CA TYR A 21 -17.60 5.00 5.94
C TYR A 21 -18.76 4.81 6.94
N GLU A 22 -19.91 4.36 6.45
CA GLU A 22 -21.05 3.98 7.29
C GLU A 22 -21.14 2.46 7.39
N ARG A 23 -20.78 1.94 8.57
CA ARG A 23 -21.07 0.55 8.89
C ARG A 23 -22.57 0.40 9.10
N LEU A 24 -23.24 -0.24 8.15
CA LEU A 24 -24.64 -0.61 8.29
C LEU A 24 -24.75 -1.85 9.19
N ASP A 25 -25.55 -1.76 10.26
CA ASP A 25 -25.99 -2.94 11.01
C ASP A 25 -27.07 -3.67 10.18
N ILE A 26 -26.62 -4.45 9.19
CA ILE A 26 -27.50 -5.20 8.29
C ILE A 26 -27.97 -6.47 9.01
N ASN A 27 -29.28 -6.64 9.16
CA ASN A 27 -29.89 -7.85 9.71
C ASN A 27 -30.00 -8.92 8.60
N GLU A 28 -29.72 -10.19 8.92
CA GLU A 28 -29.86 -11.27 7.96
C GLU A 28 -31.34 -11.52 7.59
N GLY A 29 -31.69 -11.36 6.31
CA GLY A 29 -33.04 -11.53 5.79
C GLY A 29 -33.06 -11.87 4.29
N LYS A 30 -34.09 -12.60 3.83
CA LYS A 30 -34.28 -13.00 2.42
C LYS A 30 -35.09 -11.98 1.60
N GLU A 31 -35.48 -10.86 2.18
CA GLU A 31 -36.19 -9.82 1.45
C GLU A 31 -35.19 -8.86 0.83
N ALA A 32 -35.49 -8.37 -0.39
CA ALA A 32 -34.71 -7.30 -0.99
C ALA A 32 -34.82 -6.07 -0.09
N GLU A 33 -33.71 -5.66 0.48
CA GLU A 33 -33.63 -4.51 1.36
C GLU A 33 -33.20 -3.28 0.56
N LYS A 34 -33.41 -2.10 1.15
CA LYS A 34 -33.18 -0.83 0.48
C LYS A 34 -32.60 0.19 1.43
N ILE A 35 -31.54 0.85 0.98
CA ILE A 35 -31.00 2.07 1.60
C ILE A 35 -31.44 3.26 0.75
N GLU A 36 -31.98 4.28 1.40
CA GLU A 36 -32.25 5.59 0.82
C GLU A 36 -31.55 6.65 1.65
N GLU A 37 -30.71 7.45 1.03
CA GLU A 37 -29.92 8.48 1.70
C GLU A 37 -29.92 9.76 0.85
N LEU A 38 -30.06 10.91 1.52
CA LEU A 38 -29.90 12.22 0.91
C LEU A 38 -28.59 12.83 1.41
N VAL A 39 -27.65 13.07 0.50
CA VAL A 39 -26.32 13.59 0.81
C VAL A 39 -26.19 15.02 0.34
N GLY A 40 -25.82 15.93 1.25
CA GLY A 40 -25.53 17.33 0.94
C GLY A 40 -24.15 17.52 0.31
N SER A 41 -24.04 18.48 -0.61
CA SER A 41 -22.82 18.83 -1.35
C SER A 41 -21.70 19.46 -0.50
N ASP A 42 -21.98 19.76 0.76
CA ASP A 42 -21.10 20.35 1.76
C ASP A 42 -20.20 19.33 2.47
N SER A 43 -20.42 18.03 2.24
CA SER A 43 -19.66 16.93 2.86
C SER A 43 -18.49 16.44 1.99
N ILE A 44 -17.59 17.34 1.58
CA ILE A 44 -16.47 17.00 0.68
C ILE A 44 -15.53 15.98 1.34
N SER A 45 -15.26 14.87 0.63
CA SER A 45 -14.35 13.81 1.08
C SER A 45 -12.94 13.99 0.53
N GLY A 46 -12.80 14.55 -0.67
CA GLY A 46 -11.53 14.76 -1.33
C GLY A 46 -11.66 15.55 -2.63
N TYR A 47 -10.56 15.62 -3.38
CA TYR A 47 -10.48 16.32 -4.67
C TYR A 47 -9.93 15.41 -5.76
N LEU A 48 -10.54 15.47 -6.93
CA LEU A 48 -10.03 14.81 -8.13
C LEU A 48 -8.72 15.48 -8.53
N MET A 49 -7.63 14.72 -8.50
CA MET A 49 -6.29 15.21 -8.76
C MET A 49 -5.63 14.49 -9.94
N GLN A 50 -6.44 13.95 -10.85
CA GLN A 50 -5.94 13.33 -12.06
C GLN A 50 -5.19 14.36 -12.91
N ALA A 51 -3.89 14.14 -13.10
CA ALA A 51 -3.04 14.97 -13.92
C ALA A 51 -3.71 15.19 -15.29
N GLY A 52 -4.06 16.43 -15.63
CA GLY A 52 -4.75 16.70 -16.91
C GLY A 52 -5.98 17.52 -16.73
N TYR A 53 -6.61 17.27 -15.60
CA TYR A 53 -7.99 17.61 -15.39
C TYR A 53 -8.13 18.71 -14.36
N PRO A 54 -9.25 19.44 -14.39
CA PRO A 54 -9.61 20.39 -13.35
C PRO A 54 -9.65 19.73 -11.98
N VAL A 55 -9.06 20.39 -10.97
CA VAL A 55 -9.19 19.95 -9.58
C VAL A 55 -10.61 20.22 -9.10
N LEU A 56 -11.38 19.17 -8.81
CA LEU A 56 -12.79 19.27 -8.44
C LEU A 56 -13.11 18.41 -7.22
N PRO A 57 -13.97 18.90 -6.30
CA PRO A 57 -14.30 18.14 -5.11
C PRO A 57 -15.19 16.93 -5.43
N TYR A 58 -15.03 15.86 -4.65
CA TYR A 58 -15.91 14.70 -4.66
C TYR A 58 -16.28 14.29 -3.24
N ILE A 59 -17.36 13.51 -3.12
CA ILE A 59 -17.87 12.95 -1.87
C ILE A 59 -17.87 11.43 -2.01
N ILE A 60 -17.45 10.72 -0.98
CA ILE A 60 -17.45 9.26 -0.92
C ILE A 60 -18.49 8.77 0.09
N LYS A 61 -19.18 7.71 -0.28
CA LYS A 61 -19.93 6.85 0.64
C LYS A 61 -19.54 5.40 0.41
N THR A 62 -19.03 4.75 1.46
CA THR A 62 -18.67 3.32 1.43
C THR A 62 -19.59 2.54 2.33
N TYR A 63 -20.13 1.45 1.80
CA TYR A 63 -21.00 0.50 2.48
C TYR A 63 -20.40 -0.90 2.41
N GLU A 64 -20.46 -1.63 3.50
CA GLU A 64 -20.02 -3.03 3.56
C GLU A 64 -21.21 -3.98 3.52
N PHE A 65 -21.15 -4.97 2.63
CA PHE A 65 -22.14 -6.03 2.54
C PHE A 65 -21.49 -7.40 2.79
N PRO A 66 -22.24 -8.37 3.35
CA PRO A 66 -21.78 -9.76 3.38
C PRO A 66 -21.41 -10.24 1.98
N ALA A 67 -20.28 -10.93 1.82
CA ALA A 67 -19.84 -11.43 0.52
C ALA A 67 -20.90 -12.35 -0.11
N GLY A 68 -21.21 -12.14 -1.40
CA GLY A 68 -22.29 -12.78 -2.15
C GLY A 68 -23.58 -11.95 -2.24
N THR A 69 -23.55 -10.66 -1.88
CA THR A 69 -24.71 -9.78 -1.92
C THR A 69 -24.90 -9.24 -3.34
N LYS A 70 -26.12 -9.29 -3.87
CA LYS A 70 -26.42 -8.60 -5.14
C LYS A 70 -26.75 -7.16 -4.83
N ILE A 71 -26.10 -6.23 -5.53
CA ILE A 71 -26.22 -4.79 -5.26
C ILE A 71 -26.64 -4.06 -6.55
N GLU A 72 -27.67 -3.24 -6.45
CA GLU A 72 -28.09 -2.29 -7.49
C GLU A 72 -28.01 -0.86 -6.95
N VAL A 73 -27.34 0.03 -7.69
CA VAL A 73 -27.12 1.43 -7.28
C VAL A 73 -27.83 2.38 -8.23
N ASN A 74 -28.64 3.29 -7.69
CA ASN A 74 -29.22 4.41 -8.43
C ASN A 74 -29.00 5.70 -7.65
N VAL A 75 -28.29 6.65 -8.26
CA VAL A 75 -28.08 7.97 -7.66
C VAL A 75 -28.63 9.06 -8.57
N LYS A 76 -29.22 10.10 -7.97
CA LYS A 76 -29.69 11.29 -8.69
C LYS A 76 -29.11 12.55 -8.08
N ALA A 77 -28.44 13.36 -8.91
CA ALA A 77 -28.11 14.74 -8.58
C ALA A 77 -29.39 15.60 -8.59
N ILE A 78 -29.57 16.45 -7.57
CA ILE A 78 -30.77 17.27 -7.35
C ILE A 78 -30.36 18.74 -7.19
N ASN A 79 -31.29 19.64 -7.55
CA ASN A 79 -31.11 21.10 -7.43
C ASN A 79 -29.88 21.61 -8.20
N ILE A 80 -29.74 21.18 -9.46
CA ILE A 80 -28.62 21.56 -10.31
C ILE A 80 -28.70 23.03 -10.69
N THR A 81 -27.59 23.73 -10.53
CA THR A 81 -27.41 25.14 -10.93
C THR A 81 -26.23 25.26 -11.89
N GLU A 82 -26.24 26.32 -12.70
CA GLU A 82 -25.17 26.62 -13.65
C GLU A 82 -24.62 28.03 -13.41
N GLU A 83 -23.30 28.15 -13.41
CA GLU A 83 -22.62 29.44 -13.32
C GLU A 83 -21.35 29.46 -14.16
N LYS A 84 -20.87 30.64 -14.54
CA LYS A 84 -19.57 30.76 -15.17
C LYS A 84 -18.49 30.53 -14.11
N ALA A 85 -17.62 29.55 -14.34
CA ALA A 85 -16.54 29.26 -13.42
C ALA A 85 -15.55 30.44 -13.35
N SER A 86 -14.98 30.64 -12.15
CA SER A 86 -13.71 31.35 -12.01
C SER A 86 -12.57 30.54 -12.65
N ILE A 87 -11.33 31.00 -12.49
CA ILE A 87 -10.16 30.20 -12.84
C ILE A 87 -10.23 28.88 -12.06
N ILE A 88 -10.11 27.75 -12.75
CA ILE A 88 -9.98 26.43 -12.13
C ILE A 88 -8.54 25.96 -12.27
N LYS A 89 -7.95 25.52 -11.16
CA LYS A 89 -6.61 24.93 -11.14
C LYS A 89 -6.66 23.57 -11.85
N ILE A 90 -5.66 23.33 -12.69
CA ILE A 90 -5.47 22.04 -13.35
C ILE A 90 -4.52 21.24 -12.48
N ALA A 91 -4.84 19.98 -12.22
CA ALA A 91 -3.99 19.08 -11.43
C ALA A 91 -2.65 18.87 -12.14
N ALA A 92 -1.56 19.05 -11.38
CA ALA A 92 -0.21 18.77 -11.84
C ALA A 92 0.06 17.25 -11.88
N PRO A 93 0.99 16.77 -12.71
CA PRO A 93 1.44 15.38 -12.62
C PRO A 93 2.12 15.11 -11.26
N PRO A 94 1.99 13.90 -10.71
CA PRO A 94 2.72 13.53 -9.49
C PRO A 94 4.22 13.52 -9.76
N LYS A 95 5.00 13.61 -8.68
CA LYS A 95 6.46 13.54 -8.73
C LYS A 95 6.94 12.14 -8.38
N ILE A 96 8.02 11.73 -9.03
CA ILE A 96 8.73 10.48 -8.76
C ILE A 96 9.83 10.79 -7.75
N ASP A 97 9.92 10.02 -6.67
CA ASP A 97 11.00 10.21 -5.71
C ASP A 97 12.37 9.84 -6.32
N GLY A 98 13.33 10.75 -6.23
CA GLY A 98 14.73 10.51 -6.59
C GLY A 98 15.09 10.95 -8.00
N PHE A 99 14.15 11.54 -8.75
CA PHE A 99 14.39 11.97 -10.13
C PHE A 99 13.90 13.39 -10.40
N GLU A 100 14.83 14.32 -10.59
CA GLU A 100 14.49 15.70 -11.01
C GLU A 100 14.09 15.81 -12.50
N ASN A 101 14.59 14.90 -13.34
CA ASN A 101 14.49 15.02 -14.82
C ASN A 101 13.56 13.99 -15.49
N ILE A 102 12.93 13.10 -14.71
CA ILE A 102 11.94 12.16 -15.23
C ILE A 102 10.57 12.73 -14.89
N GLY A 103 10.07 13.59 -15.77
CA GLY A 103 8.69 14.06 -15.72
C GLY A 103 7.78 13.08 -16.45
N LEU A 104 6.62 12.79 -15.88
CA LEU A 104 5.54 12.16 -16.63
C LEU A 104 5.15 13.09 -17.79
N ASN A 105 5.19 12.59 -19.03
CA ASN A 105 4.74 13.37 -20.18
C ASN A 105 3.28 13.76 -19.97
N TYR A 106 3.04 15.05 -19.91
CA TYR A 106 1.78 15.59 -19.43
C TYR A 106 1.15 16.58 -20.42
N GLU A 107 -0.12 16.39 -20.74
CA GLU A 107 -0.93 17.31 -21.55
C GLU A 107 -2.22 17.66 -20.82
N ILE A 108 -2.70 18.90 -21.00
CA ILE A 108 -4.03 19.29 -20.50
C ILE A 108 -5.08 18.46 -21.22
N ALA A 109 -5.92 17.78 -20.43
CA ALA A 109 -6.92 16.86 -20.95
C ALA A 109 -8.00 17.62 -21.73
N LYS A 110 -8.47 17.02 -22.82
CA LYS A 110 -9.62 17.51 -23.59
C LYS A 110 -10.87 16.76 -23.17
N PHE A 111 -11.88 17.48 -22.72
CA PHE A 111 -13.17 16.94 -22.30
C PHE A 111 -14.29 17.87 -22.76
N ASP A 112 -15.49 17.32 -22.97
CA ASP A 112 -16.69 18.13 -23.15
C ASP A 112 -17.28 18.57 -21.79
N VAL A 113 -17.33 17.65 -20.83
CA VAL A 113 -17.69 17.89 -19.42
C VAL A 113 -16.84 16.97 -18.53
N TYR A 114 -16.35 17.49 -17.40
CA TYR A 114 -15.57 16.74 -16.42
C TYR A 114 -16.06 17.00 -14.98
N PRO A 115 -16.28 15.95 -14.17
CA PRO A 115 -16.45 14.56 -14.58
C PRO A 115 -17.63 14.37 -15.55
N GLU A 116 -17.60 13.28 -16.33
CA GLU A 116 -18.65 13.01 -17.32
C GLU A 116 -20.00 12.72 -16.66
N LYS A 117 -20.00 12.03 -15.52
CA LYS A 117 -21.20 11.67 -14.76
C LYS A 117 -21.34 12.53 -13.50
N TRP A 118 -22.52 12.52 -12.89
CA TRP A 118 -22.76 13.10 -11.56
C TRP A 118 -22.32 12.17 -10.42
N TYR A 119 -22.20 10.88 -10.71
CA TYR A 119 -21.68 9.89 -9.79
C TYR A 119 -21.07 8.71 -10.57
N ASP A 120 -20.18 7.99 -9.91
CA ASP A 120 -19.78 6.63 -10.26
C ASP A 120 -19.86 5.76 -8.99
N TYR A 121 -19.67 4.45 -9.15
CA TYR A 121 -19.52 3.53 -8.03
C TYR A 121 -18.64 2.36 -8.43
N SER A 122 -18.04 1.70 -7.45
CA SER A 122 -17.32 0.44 -7.60
C SER A 122 -17.79 -0.56 -6.56
N ILE A 123 -17.75 -1.85 -6.88
CA ILE A 123 -17.94 -2.94 -5.92
C ILE A 123 -16.70 -3.81 -5.96
N GLY A 124 -16.02 -3.97 -4.82
CA GLY A 124 -14.85 -4.85 -4.69
C GLY A 124 -14.98 -5.85 -3.55
N VAL A 125 -14.12 -6.87 -3.50
CA VAL A 125 -14.17 -7.94 -2.49
C VAL A 125 -12.86 -7.98 -1.70
N GLY A 126 -12.94 -7.83 -0.39
CA GLY A 126 -11.74 -7.97 0.44
C GLY A 126 -12.03 -8.00 1.92
N ARG A 127 -10.97 -8.01 2.74
CA ARG A 127 -11.12 -7.99 4.20
C ARG A 127 -11.33 -6.58 4.73
N ASN A 128 -12.35 -6.44 5.57
CA ASN A 128 -12.57 -5.23 6.34
C ASN A 128 -11.70 -5.14 7.60
N LYS A 129 -11.83 -4.03 8.34
CA LYS A 129 -11.08 -3.75 9.57
C LYS A 129 -11.32 -4.75 10.72
N GLN A 130 -12.38 -5.57 10.64
CA GLN A 130 -12.63 -6.68 11.58
C GLN A 130 -12.11 -8.03 11.06
N GLY A 131 -11.46 -8.03 9.90
CA GLY A 131 -10.90 -9.20 9.26
C GLY A 131 -11.92 -10.14 8.64
N LYS A 132 -13.12 -9.67 8.27
CA LYS A 132 -14.11 -10.44 7.51
C LYS A 132 -14.02 -10.11 6.04
N ILE A 133 -14.15 -11.11 5.17
CA ILE A 133 -14.30 -10.88 3.72
C ILE A 133 -15.70 -10.33 3.47
N VAL A 134 -15.77 -9.15 2.86
CA VAL A 134 -16.99 -8.39 2.57
C VAL A 134 -16.95 -7.87 1.13
N GLU A 135 -18.10 -7.42 0.66
CA GLU A 135 -18.20 -6.61 -0.55
C GLU A 135 -18.23 -5.12 -0.15
N PHE A 136 -17.28 -4.35 -0.66
CA PHE A 136 -17.21 -2.90 -0.50
C PHE A 136 -17.94 -2.23 -1.65
N LEU A 137 -19.09 -1.64 -1.39
CA LEU A 137 -19.72 -0.70 -2.32
C LEU A 137 -19.24 0.71 -2.00
N THR A 138 -18.49 1.31 -2.92
CA THR A 138 -18.03 2.70 -2.80
C THR A 138 -18.67 3.55 -3.88
N ILE A 139 -19.40 4.59 -3.47
CA ILE A 139 -20.12 5.54 -4.34
C ILE A 139 -19.36 6.86 -4.32
N TYR A 140 -19.01 7.37 -5.51
CA TYR A 140 -18.33 8.63 -5.73
C TYR A 140 -19.33 9.65 -6.28
N LEU A 141 -19.62 10.72 -5.53
CA LEU A 141 -20.51 11.80 -5.94
C LEU A 141 -19.71 13.02 -6.37
N TYR A 142 -20.08 13.63 -7.49
CA TYR A 142 -19.38 14.77 -8.08
C TYR A 142 -20.23 16.04 -7.95
N PRO A 143 -20.19 16.76 -6.81
CA PRO A 143 -21.01 17.95 -6.58
C PRO A 143 -20.73 19.08 -7.59
N GLN A 144 -19.56 19.06 -8.23
CA GLN A 144 -19.15 20.04 -9.23
C GLN A 144 -18.70 19.34 -10.52
N ARG A 145 -19.12 19.87 -11.67
CA ARG A 145 -18.69 19.45 -13.00
C ARG A 145 -18.45 20.68 -13.87
N ILE A 146 -17.39 20.71 -14.66
CA ILE A 146 -17.09 21.82 -15.58
C ILE A 146 -17.16 21.37 -17.04
N ASN A 147 -17.78 22.17 -17.89
CA ASN A 147 -17.77 21.95 -19.33
C ASN A 147 -16.61 22.68 -20.04
N LYS A 148 -16.35 22.32 -21.30
CA LYS A 148 -15.28 22.94 -22.13
C LYS A 148 -15.38 24.45 -22.31
N ASP A 149 -16.57 25.03 -22.10
CA ASP A 149 -16.82 26.47 -22.23
C ASP A 149 -16.60 27.22 -20.90
N GLY A 150 -16.16 26.51 -19.85
CA GLY A 150 -15.92 27.09 -18.53
C GLY A 150 -17.20 27.33 -17.71
N ILE A 151 -18.28 26.60 -18.00
CA ILE A 151 -19.52 26.63 -17.21
C ILE A 151 -19.43 25.54 -16.14
N MET A 152 -19.54 25.95 -14.88
CA MET A 152 -19.64 25.07 -13.73
C MET A 152 -21.09 24.67 -13.51
N LEU A 153 -21.34 23.36 -13.47
CA LEU A 153 -22.58 22.74 -13.05
C LEU A 153 -22.42 22.30 -11.59
N ARG A 154 -23.31 22.75 -10.71
CA ARG A 154 -23.29 22.36 -9.29
C ARG A 154 -24.56 21.63 -8.90
N SER A 155 -24.41 20.48 -8.25
CA SER A 155 -25.50 19.78 -7.56
C SER A 155 -25.40 20.07 -6.06
N ASN A 156 -26.50 20.50 -5.45
CA ASN A 156 -26.51 20.78 -4.01
C ASN A 156 -26.75 19.53 -3.16
N GLU A 157 -27.41 18.53 -3.74
CA GLU A 157 -27.83 17.31 -3.05
C GLU A 157 -27.78 16.09 -3.99
N PHE A 158 -27.63 14.90 -3.40
CA PHE A 158 -27.69 13.61 -4.08
C PHE A 158 -28.66 12.66 -3.37
N ASP A 159 -29.61 12.09 -4.11
CA ASP A 159 -30.52 11.04 -3.65
C ASP A 159 -29.93 9.68 -4.04
N ILE A 160 -29.38 8.97 -3.06
CA ILE A 160 -28.79 7.64 -3.20
C ILE A 160 -29.85 6.58 -2.89
N LYS A 161 -30.00 5.62 -3.80
CA LYS A 161 -30.87 4.45 -3.64
C LYS A 161 -30.10 3.19 -3.94
N ILE A 162 -29.91 2.36 -2.92
CA ILE A 162 -29.26 1.05 -3.05
C ILE A 162 -30.32 -0.01 -2.81
N ARG A 163 -30.49 -0.95 -3.73
CA ARG A 163 -31.25 -2.18 -3.51
C ARG A 163 -30.28 -3.34 -3.39
N TYR A 164 -30.51 -4.22 -2.43
CA TYR A 164 -29.64 -5.36 -2.25
C TYR A 164 -30.37 -6.64 -1.82
N GLU A 165 -29.79 -7.78 -2.19
CA GLU A 165 -30.23 -9.12 -1.79
C GLU A 165 -29.05 -9.86 -1.15
N ILE A 166 -29.12 -10.06 0.17
CA ILE A 166 -28.10 -10.78 0.95
C ILE A 166 -28.12 -12.26 0.56
N PRO A 167 -26.95 -12.93 0.48
CA PRO A 167 -26.91 -14.36 0.18
C PRO A 167 -27.66 -15.18 1.25
N SER A 168 -28.41 -16.18 0.81
CA SER A 168 -29.19 -17.04 1.71
C SER A 168 -28.36 -17.89 2.70
N LYS A 169 -27.04 -17.97 2.48
CA LYS A 169 -26.07 -18.61 3.35
C LYS A 169 -24.82 -17.74 3.40
N PRO A 170 -24.22 -17.52 4.59
CA PRO A 170 -22.97 -16.80 4.68
C PRO A 170 -21.85 -17.55 3.93
N LEU A 171 -21.04 -16.80 3.20
CA LEU A 171 -19.78 -17.28 2.63
C LEU A 171 -18.66 -17.14 3.68
N PHE A 172 -17.55 -17.88 3.49
CA PHE A 172 -16.33 -17.76 4.29
C PHE A 172 -16.51 -17.95 5.81
N THR A 173 -17.23 -18.99 6.22
CA THR A 173 -17.53 -19.26 7.65
C THR A 173 -16.53 -20.15 8.38
N ASN A 174 -15.51 -20.67 7.68
CA ASN A 174 -14.53 -21.58 8.28
C ASN A 174 -13.49 -20.80 9.10
N GLU A 175 -13.02 -21.39 10.21
CA GLU A 175 -12.04 -20.79 11.14
C GLU A 175 -11.10 -21.88 11.74
N GLU A 176 -10.73 -22.87 10.92
CA GLU A 176 -9.90 -24.00 11.33
C GLU A 176 -8.42 -23.60 11.50
N TYR A 177 -7.90 -22.77 10.58
CA TYR A 177 -6.52 -22.26 10.61
C TYR A 177 -6.48 -20.76 10.35
N ASP A 178 -5.49 -20.08 10.93
CA ASP A 178 -5.29 -18.64 10.80
C ASP A 178 -4.19 -18.31 9.78
N LEU A 179 -3.05 -19.00 9.87
CA LEU A 179 -1.84 -18.75 9.10
C LEU A 179 -1.49 -19.90 8.15
N LEU A 180 -1.28 -19.59 6.87
CA LEU A 180 -0.70 -20.48 5.88
C LEU A 180 0.74 -20.07 5.59
N ILE A 181 1.71 -20.94 5.90
CA ILE A 181 3.09 -20.76 5.49
C ILE A 181 3.34 -21.52 4.19
N ILE A 182 3.76 -20.80 3.14
CA ILE A 182 4.15 -21.37 1.85
C ILE A 182 5.68 -21.31 1.74
N CYS A 183 6.34 -22.47 1.69
CA CYS A 183 7.80 -22.55 1.68
C CYS A 183 8.31 -23.62 0.70
N PRO A 184 9.59 -23.59 0.25
CA PRO A 184 10.15 -24.70 -0.49
C PRO A 184 10.32 -25.92 0.42
N LYS A 185 10.10 -27.13 -0.11
CA LYS A 185 10.14 -28.41 0.63
C LYS A 185 11.41 -28.59 1.47
N GLN A 186 12.54 -28.10 0.96
CA GLN A 186 13.83 -28.17 1.65
C GLN A 186 13.92 -27.38 2.98
N TRP A 187 12.95 -26.52 3.30
CA TRP A 187 12.92 -25.72 4.54
C TRP A 187 11.80 -26.14 5.50
N GLU A 188 10.92 -27.06 5.10
CA GLU A 188 9.77 -27.53 5.90
C GLU A 188 10.14 -27.98 7.33
N ASN A 189 11.31 -28.60 7.50
CA ASN A 189 11.81 -29.02 8.82
C ASN A 189 12.44 -27.87 9.61
N ILE A 190 12.97 -26.85 8.94
CA ILE A 190 13.67 -25.73 9.57
C ILE A 190 12.66 -24.75 10.19
N ILE A 191 11.47 -24.63 9.60
CA ILE A 191 10.41 -23.71 10.04
C ILE A 191 9.61 -24.20 11.27
N GLN A 192 9.84 -25.44 11.74
CA GLN A 192 9.09 -26.02 12.86
C GLN A 192 9.09 -25.19 14.15
N PRO A 193 10.19 -24.52 14.56
CA PRO A 193 10.18 -23.62 15.71
C PRO A 193 9.20 -22.46 15.55
N LEU A 194 9.11 -21.87 14.35
CA LEU A 194 8.18 -20.77 14.07
C LEU A 194 6.73 -21.23 14.19
N ILE A 195 6.40 -22.39 13.62
CA ILE A 195 5.05 -22.98 13.72
C ILE A 195 4.65 -23.14 15.19
N LYS A 196 5.51 -23.75 16.00
CA LYS A 196 5.25 -23.97 17.43
C LYS A 196 5.06 -22.66 18.19
N HIS A 197 5.85 -21.65 17.88
CA HIS A 197 5.74 -20.34 18.51
C HIS A 197 4.42 -19.64 18.13
N LYS A 198 4.03 -19.66 16.84
CA LYS A 198 2.74 -19.13 16.40
C LYS A 198 1.56 -19.86 17.05
N GLU A 199 1.61 -21.18 17.11
CA GLU A 199 0.58 -21.98 17.79
C GLU A 199 0.54 -21.74 19.31
N SER A 200 1.68 -21.49 19.98
CA SER A 200 1.70 -21.14 21.40
C SER A 200 1.04 -19.80 21.71
N HIS A 201 1.03 -18.88 20.73
CA HIS A 201 0.32 -17.60 20.78
C HIS A 201 -1.07 -17.64 20.13
N GLY A 202 -1.62 -18.83 19.90
CA GLY A 202 -2.99 -19.03 19.44
C GLY A 202 -3.21 -18.83 17.94
N ILE A 203 -2.15 -18.65 17.14
CA ILE A 203 -2.22 -18.56 15.69
C ILE A 203 -2.10 -19.97 15.10
N LYS A 204 -3.25 -20.58 14.77
CA LYS A 204 -3.28 -21.94 14.22
C LYS A 204 -2.62 -21.94 12.84
N THR A 205 -1.55 -22.71 12.70
CA THR A 205 -0.65 -22.61 11.56
C THR A 205 -0.66 -23.87 10.71
N MET A 206 -0.86 -23.71 9.40
CA MET A 206 -0.70 -24.77 8.42
C MET A 206 0.47 -24.47 7.48
N VAL A 207 1.08 -25.52 6.93
CA VAL A 207 2.19 -25.41 5.97
C VAL A 207 1.82 -26.10 4.67
N LYS A 208 2.04 -25.41 3.55
CA LYS A 208 2.08 -26.04 2.22
C LYS A 208 3.45 -25.79 1.59
N THR A 209 3.97 -26.80 0.90
CA THR A 209 5.23 -26.63 0.16
C THR A 209 4.95 -26.24 -1.28
N VAL A 210 5.81 -25.41 -1.87
CA VAL A 210 5.67 -24.97 -3.27
C VAL A 210 5.63 -26.17 -4.21
N GLU A 211 6.46 -27.18 -3.98
CA GLU A 211 6.49 -28.40 -4.78
C GLU A 211 5.15 -29.17 -4.71
N ASN A 212 4.54 -29.28 -3.52
CA ASN A 212 3.22 -29.90 -3.38
C ASN A 212 2.15 -29.07 -4.11
N ILE A 213 2.15 -27.75 -3.97
CA ILE A 213 1.21 -26.85 -4.64
C ILE A 213 1.32 -26.99 -6.16
N VAL A 214 2.52 -26.83 -6.72
CA VAL A 214 2.76 -26.83 -8.17
C VAL A 214 2.37 -28.16 -8.82
N SER A 215 2.47 -29.26 -8.07
CA SER A 215 2.06 -30.60 -8.52
C SER A 215 0.56 -30.89 -8.38
N SER A 216 -0.13 -30.19 -7.48
CA SER A 216 -1.53 -30.50 -7.10
C SER A 216 -2.54 -29.54 -7.71
N TYR A 217 -2.11 -28.33 -8.08
CA TYR A 217 -2.98 -27.27 -8.60
C TYR A 217 -2.78 -27.09 -10.10
N SER A 218 -3.89 -26.86 -10.80
CA SER A 218 -3.90 -26.36 -12.17
C SER A 218 -3.78 -24.84 -12.17
N GLY A 219 -3.15 -24.29 -13.20
CA GLY A 219 -2.96 -22.85 -13.39
C GLY A 219 -2.00 -22.60 -14.56
N ARG A 220 -2.06 -21.39 -15.14
CA ARG A 220 -1.22 -20.91 -16.24
C ARG A 220 0.27 -21.00 -15.89
N ASP A 221 0.62 -20.70 -14.64
CA ASP A 221 1.98 -20.79 -14.11
C ASP A 221 2.01 -21.11 -12.60
N ASP A 222 3.21 -21.18 -12.03
CA ASP A 222 3.41 -21.54 -10.62
C ASP A 222 2.86 -20.49 -9.64
N ALA A 223 2.82 -19.21 -10.02
CA ALA A 223 2.29 -18.15 -9.15
C ALA A 223 0.76 -18.22 -9.09
N GLU A 224 0.08 -18.47 -10.21
CA GLU A 224 -1.36 -18.69 -10.21
C GLU A 224 -1.75 -19.96 -9.43
N LYS A 225 -0.97 -21.04 -9.54
CA LYS A 225 -1.18 -22.25 -8.71
C LYS A 225 -1.06 -21.96 -7.23
N VAL A 226 -0.13 -21.10 -6.82
CA VAL A 226 -0.02 -20.62 -5.43
C VAL A 226 -1.27 -19.82 -5.03
N LYS A 227 -1.75 -18.92 -5.89
CA LYS A 227 -2.97 -18.14 -5.64
C LYS A 227 -4.21 -19.04 -5.50
N TYR A 228 -4.36 -20.08 -6.33
CA TYR A 228 -5.42 -21.08 -6.15
C TYR A 228 -5.27 -21.89 -4.85
N ALA A 229 -4.04 -22.20 -4.44
CA ALA A 229 -3.82 -22.88 -3.16
C ALA A 229 -4.18 -22.02 -1.95
N ILE A 230 -4.04 -20.69 -2.07
CA ILE A 230 -4.50 -19.69 -1.09
C ILE A 230 -6.02 -19.63 -1.08
N LYS A 231 -6.66 -19.48 -2.26
CA LYS A 231 -8.13 -19.53 -2.42
C LYS A 231 -8.74 -20.75 -1.73
N ASP A 232 -8.21 -21.94 -2.02
CA ASP A 232 -8.66 -23.18 -1.38
C ASP A 232 -8.48 -23.15 0.15
N ALA A 233 -7.40 -22.54 0.65
CA ALA A 233 -7.14 -22.48 2.07
C ALA A 233 -8.07 -21.49 2.80
N ILE A 234 -8.45 -20.39 2.14
CA ILE A 234 -9.51 -19.49 2.62
C ILE A 234 -10.82 -20.28 2.71
N GLU A 235 -11.21 -20.94 1.62
CA GLU A 235 -12.51 -21.62 1.52
C GLU A 235 -12.65 -22.82 2.44
N GLN A 236 -11.60 -23.63 2.58
CA GLN A 236 -11.66 -24.86 3.37
C GLN A 236 -11.33 -24.64 4.85
N TYR A 237 -10.42 -23.72 5.16
CA TYR A 237 -9.84 -23.60 6.49
C TYR A 237 -10.03 -22.23 7.15
N GLY A 238 -10.41 -21.19 6.40
CA GLY A 238 -10.60 -19.85 6.96
C GLY A 238 -9.34 -19.01 7.06
N ILE A 239 -8.30 -19.34 6.28
CA ILE A 239 -7.00 -18.65 6.34
C ILE A 239 -7.15 -17.13 6.21
N LYS A 240 -6.46 -16.41 7.10
CA LYS A 240 -6.40 -14.93 7.14
C LYS A 240 -5.02 -14.42 6.78
N TYR A 241 -3.96 -15.12 7.19
CA TYR A 241 -2.57 -14.73 6.97
C TYR A 241 -1.87 -15.71 6.03
N VAL A 242 -1.07 -15.18 5.10
CA VAL A 242 -0.24 -15.99 4.20
C VAL A 242 1.20 -15.50 4.26
N LEU A 243 2.08 -16.34 4.80
CA LEU A 243 3.51 -16.08 4.83
C LEU A 243 4.21 -16.76 3.64
N LEU A 244 4.66 -15.94 2.69
CA LEU A 244 5.46 -16.37 1.56
C LEU A 244 6.93 -16.51 2.01
N PHE A 245 7.31 -17.71 2.42
CA PHE A 245 8.62 -17.98 3.01
C PHE A 245 9.64 -18.43 1.95
N GLY A 246 10.11 -17.47 1.16
CA GLY A 246 11.27 -17.60 0.29
C GLY A 246 11.38 -16.52 -0.77
N GLY A 247 12.61 -16.22 -1.18
CA GLY A 247 12.91 -15.20 -2.18
C GLY A 247 13.59 -15.75 -3.43
N ARG A 248 14.40 -14.90 -4.06
CA ARG A 248 15.10 -15.20 -5.31
C ARG A 248 16.19 -16.26 -5.09
N LYS A 249 16.24 -17.27 -5.96
CA LYS A 249 17.33 -18.25 -6.03
C LYS A 249 18.59 -17.60 -6.60
N PRO A 250 19.79 -17.98 -6.13
CA PRO A 250 21.04 -17.50 -6.71
C PRO A 250 21.17 -17.83 -8.21
N GLY A 251 21.73 -16.90 -8.98
CA GLY A 251 22.13 -17.08 -10.38
C GLY A 251 21.67 -15.95 -11.30
N VAL A 252 22.16 -16.02 -12.55
CA VAL A 252 21.83 -15.07 -13.63
C VAL A 252 20.35 -15.17 -14.02
N LYS A 253 19.84 -16.40 -14.17
CA LYS A 253 18.43 -16.64 -14.47
C LYS A 253 17.60 -16.40 -13.24
N GLU A 254 16.57 -15.58 -13.41
CA GLU A 254 15.55 -15.38 -12.41
C GLU A 254 14.77 -16.65 -12.13
N ARG A 255 14.85 -17.10 -10.88
CA ARG A 255 14.15 -18.27 -10.36
C ARG A 255 13.82 -18.00 -8.91
N TRP A 256 12.77 -18.64 -8.42
CA TRP A 256 12.20 -18.33 -7.10
C TRP A 256 12.09 -19.57 -6.23
N TYR A 257 12.34 -19.41 -4.93
CA TYR A 257 11.99 -20.44 -3.93
C TYR A 257 10.49 -20.49 -3.70
N VAL A 258 9.85 -19.31 -3.61
CA VAL A 258 8.39 -19.14 -3.61
C VAL A 258 8.06 -18.20 -4.77
N PRO A 259 7.17 -18.58 -5.71
CA PRO A 259 6.79 -17.76 -6.86
C PRO A 259 6.43 -16.31 -6.53
N VAL A 260 6.53 -15.45 -7.55
CA VAL A 260 6.19 -14.02 -7.51
C VAL A 260 5.32 -13.68 -8.71
N ARG A 261 4.64 -12.53 -8.66
CA ARG A 261 3.95 -11.95 -9.81
C ARG A 261 4.59 -10.62 -10.19
N TYR A 262 4.64 -10.35 -11.49
CA TYR A 262 4.96 -9.05 -12.05
C TYR A 262 3.67 -8.38 -12.51
N SER A 263 3.48 -7.13 -12.13
CA SER A 263 2.52 -6.24 -12.78
C SER A 263 3.13 -5.70 -14.08
N HIS A 264 2.31 -5.56 -15.12
CA HIS A 264 2.68 -4.98 -16.41
C HIS A 264 1.97 -3.65 -16.68
N LEU A 265 1.60 -2.95 -15.61
CA LEU A 265 1.15 -1.57 -15.65
C LEU A 265 2.31 -0.66 -16.08
N ASP A 266 2.08 0.11 -17.15
CA ASP A 266 3.02 1.08 -17.68
C ASP A 266 2.63 2.48 -17.20
N ASP A 267 3.45 3.03 -16.31
CA ASP A 267 3.29 4.37 -15.74
C ASP A 267 3.73 5.49 -16.69
N ASN A 268 4.21 5.15 -17.90
CA ASN A 268 4.80 6.07 -18.88
C ASN A 268 6.02 6.87 -18.38
N SER A 269 6.67 6.44 -17.30
CA SER A 269 7.91 7.03 -16.78
C SER A 269 9.10 6.83 -17.72
N ASN A 270 9.03 5.84 -18.62
CA ASN A 270 10.16 5.29 -19.37
C ASN A 270 11.30 4.73 -18.49
N TRP A 271 11.06 4.53 -17.19
CA TRP A 271 12.03 3.96 -16.27
C TRP A 271 11.88 2.44 -16.15
N GLU A 272 10.65 1.99 -15.94
CA GLU A 272 10.30 0.58 -15.79
C GLU A 272 9.00 0.24 -16.52
N ALA A 273 8.89 -1.02 -16.96
CA ALA A 273 7.71 -1.53 -17.67
C ALA A 273 7.03 -2.70 -16.91
N SER A 274 7.56 -3.02 -15.72
CA SER A 274 7.03 -4.06 -14.84
C SER A 274 7.73 -4.03 -13.49
N TYR A 275 6.99 -4.32 -12.43
CA TYR A 275 7.48 -4.38 -11.05
C TYR A 275 6.84 -5.57 -10.32
N LEU A 276 7.43 -5.99 -9.21
CA LEU A 276 6.94 -7.11 -8.41
C LEU A 276 5.69 -6.71 -7.62
N SER A 277 4.70 -7.58 -7.55
CA SER A 277 3.53 -7.35 -6.69
C SER A 277 3.12 -8.62 -5.97
N ASP A 278 3.29 -8.61 -4.64
CA ASP A 278 2.74 -9.67 -3.79
C ASP A 278 1.27 -9.41 -3.43
N LEU A 279 0.73 -8.22 -3.74
CA LEU A 279 -0.73 -7.97 -3.68
C LEU A 279 -1.50 -8.97 -4.53
N TYR A 280 -0.91 -9.46 -5.64
CA TYR A 280 -1.46 -10.55 -6.44
C TYR A 280 -1.88 -11.78 -5.62
N PHE A 281 -1.15 -12.11 -4.56
CA PHE A 281 -1.48 -13.27 -3.70
C PHE A 281 -2.49 -12.92 -2.61
N ALA A 282 -2.70 -11.64 -2.33
CA ALA A 282 -3.61 -11.13 -1.33
C ALA A 282 -5.01 -10.87 -1.90
N ASP A 283 -5.09 -10.25 -3.07
CA ASP A 283 -6.30 -10.02 -3.85
C ASP A 283 -6.70 -11.33 -4.57
N VAL A 284 -7.64 -12.09 -4.02
CA VAL A 284 -8.01 -13.45 -4.46
C VAL A 284 -9.37 -13.47 -5.16
N TYR A 285 -10.26 -12.58 -4.79
CA TYR A 285 -11.62 -12.51 -5.29
C TYR A 285 -11.94 -11.15 -5.91
N LYS A 286 -12.87 -11.16 -6.86
CA LYS A 286 -13.51 -9.96 -7.40
C LYS A 286 -15.02 -10.10 -7.38
N TYR A 287 -15.72 -8.98 -7.42
CA TYR A 287 -17.16 -8.98 -7.55
C TYR A 287 -17.60 -9.17 -9.01
N GLU A 288 -18.41 -10.19 -9.28
CA GLU A 288 -19.03 -10.40 -10.59
C GLU A 288 -20.48 -10.89 -10.43
N ASP A 289 -21.44 -10.13 -10.96
CA ASP A 289 -22.87 -10.46 -10.98
C ASP A 289 -23.45 -10.92 -9.62
N GLY A 290 -23.01 -10.29 -8.53
CA GLY A 290 -23.48 -10.58 -7.17
C GLY A 290 -22.83 -11.79 -6.52
N GLN A 291 -21.66 -12.21 -6.99
CA GLN A 291 -20.88 -13.30 -6.41
C GLN A 291 -19.38 -12.95 -6.39
N PRO A 292 -18.65 -13.34 -5.33
CA PRO A 292 -17.20 -13.38 -5.36
C PRO A 292 -16.72 -14.46 -6.33
N VAL A 293 -15.95 -14.07 -7.34
CA VAL A 293 -15.30 -14.97 -8.29
C VAL A 293 -13.79 -14.80 -8.21
N PHE A 294 -13.01 -15.73 -8.76
CA PHE A 294 -11.54 -15.66 -8.67
C PHE A 294 -11.00 -14.45 -9.45
N GLU A 295 -10.19 -13.63 -8.79
CA GLU A 295 -9.44 -12.54 -9.41
C GLU A 295 -8.10 -13.08 -9.91
N ASP A 296 -7.85 -13.00 -11.21
CA ASP A 296 -6.75 -13.68 -11.88
C ASP A 296 -5.68 -12.70 -12.42
N TRP A 297 -5.97 -11.40 -12.34
CA TRP A 297 -5.19 -10.27 -12.86
C TRP A 297 -4.98 -10.27 -14.37
N ASP A 298 -5.82 -10.95 -15.16
CA ASP A 298 -5.73 -11.00 -16.63
C ASP A 298 -7.15 -11.03 -17.21
N SER A 299 -7.87 -9.94 -16.96
CA SER A 299 -9.29 -9.75 -17.29
C SER A 299 -9.60 -9.88 -18.79
N ASN A 300 -8.60 -9.73 -19.65
CA ASN A 300 -8.74 -9.93 -21.10
C ASN A 300 -8.15 -11.26 -21.62
N GLY A 301 -7.53 -12.06 -20.74
CA GLY A 301 -7.10 -13.43 -21.01
C GLY A 301 -5.93 -13.57 -21.98
N ASN A 302 -5.06 -12.55 -22.08
CA ASN A 302 -3.93 -12.56 -23.00
C ASN A 302 -2.62 -13.09 -22.38
N GLY A 303 -2.63 -13.41 -21.08
CA GLY A 303 -1.50 -13.94 -20.32
C GLY A 303 -0.51 -12.89 -19.81
N ILE A 304 -0.90 -11.60 -19.81
CA ILE A 304 -0.06 -10.48 -19.36
C ILE A 304 -0.77 -9.82 -18.20
N PHE A 305 -0.25 -10.10 -17.00
CA PHE A 305 -0.96 -9.80 -15.77
C PHE A 305 -0.88 -8.33 -15.37
N ALA A 306 -2.00 -7.78 -14.94
CA ALA A 306 -2.20 -6.40 -14.53
C ALA A 306 -1.69 -5.43 -15.59
N GLU A 307 -1.96 -5.71 -16.87
CA GLU A 307 -1.49 -4.84 -17.93
C GLU A 307 -2.24 -3.51 -17.94
N TRP A 308 -1.50 -2.43 -18.16
CA TRP A 308 -2.12 -1.13 -18.44
C TRP A 308 -1.22 -0.37 -19.39
N ARG A 309 -1.48 -0.52 -20.69
CA ARG A 309 -0.68 0.01 -21.78
C ARG A 309 -1.57 0.37 -22.96
N MET A 310 -1.01 1.03 -23.96
CA MET A 310 -1.79 1.44 -25.15
C MET A 310 -2.57 0.30 -25.82
N ALA A 311 -2.03 -0.92 -25.80
CA ALA A 311 -2.57 -2.08 -26.50
C ALA A 311 -3.50 -2.98 -25.66
N GLY A 312 -3.61 -2.74 -24.35
CA GLY A 312 -4.31 -3.66 -23.44
C GLY A 312 -4.41 -3.10 -22.02
N LYS A 313 -5.53 -3.41 -21.36
CA LYS A 313 -5.83 -2.93 -20.02
C LYS A 313 -6.59 -4.01 -19.25
N ASP A 314 -6.13 -4.27 -18.04
CA ASP A 314 -6.83 -5.10 -17.06
C ASP A 314 -7.65 -4.28 -16.07
N TYR A 315 -8.74 -4.88 -15.62
CA TYR A 315 -9.58 -4.37 -14.53
C TYR A 315 -9.43 -5.31 -13.35
N LEU A 316 -9.05 -4.76 -12.21
CA LEU A 316 -8.60 -5.51 -11.03
C LEU A 316 -9.45 -5.11 -9.82
N ASP A 317 -9.66 -6.05 -8.90
CA ASP A 317 -10.32 -5.80 -7.61
C ASP A 317 -9.40 -5.08 -6.62
N LEU A 318 -8.11 -5.45 -6.56
CA LEU A 318 -7.05 -4.86 -5.73
C LEU A 318 -7.21 -5.03 -4.21
N TYR A 319 -8.39 -5.36 -3.69
CA TYR A 319 -8.60 -5.45 -2.24
C TYR A 319 -7.95 -6.73 -1.67
N PRO A 320 -7.19 -6.64 -0.57
CA PRO A 320 -6.64 -7.84 0.08
C PRO A 320 -7.72 -8.72 0.73
N ASP A 321 -7.87 -9.97 0.26
CA ASP A 321 -8.67 -11.04 0.89
C ASP A 321 -7.90 -11.84 1.95
N VAL A 322 -6.57 -11.77 1.92
CA VAL A 322 -5.68 -12.32 2.95
C VAL A 322 -4.51 -11.38 3.20
N TYR A 323 -4.00 -11.40 4.42
CA TYR A 323 -2.85 -10.63 4.85
C TYR A 323 -1.57 -11.32 4.40
N VAL A 324 -0.92 -10.78 3.37
CA VAL A 324 0.30 -11.35 2.80
C VAL A 324 1.54 -10.63 3.33
N GLY A 325 2.56 -11.39 3.68
CA GLY A 325 3.91 -10.89 3.91
C GLY A 325 4.94 -11.89 3.40
N ARG A 326 6.10 -11.38 2.99
CA ARG A 326 7.19 -12.21 2.44
C ARG A 326 8.44 -12.17 3.30
N LEU A 327 8.93 -13.35 3.65
CA LEU A 327 10.31 -13.54 4.07
C LEU A 327 11.13 -13.94 2.85
N ALA A 328 11.80 -12.98 2.19
CA ALA A 328 12.50 -13.17 0.93
C ALA A 328 13.83 -13.94 1.05
N CYS A 329 13.90 -14.89 1.98
CA CYS A 329 15.10 -15.67 2.28
C CYS A 329 15.63 -16.39 1.05
N ARG A 330 16.95 -16.34 0.86
CA ARG A 330 17.67 -16.93 -0.27
C ARG A 330 18.46 -18.17 0.13
N ASN A 331 18.56 -18.47 1.43
CA ASN A 331 19.26 -19.64 1.95
C ASN A 331 18.80 -20.01 3.37
N LYS A 332 19.31 -21.14 3.88
CA LYS A 332 18.96 -21.68 5.21
C LYS A 332 19.44 -20.81 6.38
N ALA A 333 20.47 -19.97 6.21
CA ALA A 333 20.97 -19.12 7.28
C ALA A 333 19.98 -17.97 7.51
N GLU A 334 19.53 -17.31 6.45
CA GLU A 334 18.49 -16.27 6.51
C GLU A 334 17.18 -16.81 7.09
N VAL A 335 16.76 -18.03 6.70
CA VAL A 335 15.58 -18.69 7.31
C VAL A 335 15.72 -18.76 8.84
N LYS A 336 16.88 -19.18 9.34
CA LYS A 336 17.11 -19.28 10.79
C LYS A 336 17.15 -17.91 11.46
N ILE A 337 17.79 -16.92 10.82
CA ILE A 337 17.85 -15.54 11.33
C ILE A 337 16.43 -14.98 11.48
N MET A 338 15.59 -15.12 10.45
CA MET A 338 14.23 -14.57 10.52
C MET A 338 13.36 -15.28 11.55
N ILE A 339 13.43 -16.61 11.65
CA ILE A 339 12.69 -17.36 12.68
C ILE A 339 13.10 -16.90 14.08
N ASP A 340 14.40 -16.78 14.32
CA ASP A 340 14.95 -16.36 15.61
C ASP A 340 14.54 -14.92 15.97
N LYS A 341 14.58 -14.00 15.00
CA LYS A 341 14.11 -12.62 15.17
C LYS A 341 12.63 -12.54 15.49
N ILE A 342 11.78 -13.26 14.74
CA ILE A 342 10.32 -13.28 14.95
C ILE A 342 9.99 -13.79 16.35
N ILE A 343 10.50 -14.98 16.70
CA ILE A 343 10.26 -15.59 18.01
C ILE A 343 10.69 -14.65 19.14
N THR A 344 11.90 -14.08 19.03
CA THR A 344 12.44 -13.23 20.10
C THR A 344 11.68 -11.91 20.22
N TYR A 345 11.32 -11.29 19.09
CA TYR A 345 10.54 -10.06 19.08
C TYR A 345 9.16 -10.26 19.71
N GLU A 346 8.51 -11.39 19.42
CA GLU A 346 7.17 -11.70 19.91
C GLU A 346 7.15 -12.16 21.37
N ASP A 347 8.17 -12.87 21.85
CA ASP A 347 8.26 -13.35 23.24
C ASP A 347 8.88 -12.34 24.22
N PHE A 348 9.64 -11.35 23.72
CA PHE A 348 10.40 -10.42 24.56
C PHE A 348 10.23 -8.97 24.12
N PRO A 349 9.14 -8.30 24.56
CA PRO A 349 8.99 -6.86 24.41
C PRO A 349 10.20 -6.09 24.96
N PHE A 350 10.54 -4.96 24.34
CA PHE A 350 11.70 -4.14 24.71
C PHE A 350 11.30 -2.70 25.03
N ASN A 351 12.02 -2.06 25.96
CA ASN A 351 11.65 -0.75 26.50
C ASN A 351 11.69 0.37 25.46
N GLU A 352 12.61 0.28 24.50
CA GLU A 352 12.77 1.28 23.43
C GLU A 352 11.69 1.19 22.36
N PHE A 353 10.72 0.27 22.48
CA PHE A 353 9.63 0.12 21.52
C PHE A 353 8.87 1.43 21.29
N TYR A 354 8.67 2.25 22.33
CA TYR A 354 7.98 3.54 22.21
C TYR A 354 8.85 4.67 21.62
N LYS A 355 9.96 4.36 20.94
CA LYS A 355 10.69 5.32 20.10
C LYS A 355 10.26 5.18 18.64
N PHE A 356 10.19 6.32 17.96
CA PHE A 356 9.94 6.41 16.53
C PHE A 356 11.07 7.19 15.85
N ILE A 357 11.88 6.50 15.05
CA ILE A 357 12.99 7.11 14.31
C ILE A 357 12.46 7.77 13.04
N LEU A 358 12.74 9.05 12.85
CA LEU A 358 12.30 9.85 11.72
C LEU A 358 13.52 10.23 10.88
N VAL A 359 13.71 9.61 9.72
CA VAL A 359 14.85 9.87 8.82
C VAL A 359 14.34 10.57 7.57
N ALA A 360 14.77 11.81 7.34
CA ALA A 360 14.22 12.62 6.27
C ALA A 360 15.10 13.81 5.90
N GLY A 361 14.86 14.36 4.72
CA GLY A 361 15.40 15.62 4.26
C GLY A 361 14.48 16.24 3.22
N ASP A 362 15.07 17.00 2.32
CA ASP A 362 14.38 17.71 1.24
C ASP A 362 14.27 16.80 0.00
N SER A 363 13.05 16.59 -0.48
CA SER A 363 12.81 15.64 -1.58
C SER A 363 12.83 16.36 -2.92
N TYR A 364 12.39 17.63 -2.99
CA TYR A 364 12.13 18.30 -4.25
C TYR A 364 12.73 19.70 -4.36
N ASN A 365 13.46 19.92 -5.46
CA ASN A 365 13.96 21.25 -5.83
C ASN A 365 12.83 22.13 -6.36
N ASP A 366 12.12 22.80 -5.45
CA ASP A 366 10.96 23.61 -5.80
C ASP A 366 10.93 25.00 -5.15
N SER A 367 9.93 25.77 -5.58
CA SER A 367 9.78 27.18 -5.21
C SER A 367 8.86 27.42 -4.01
N HIS A 368 8.08 26.41 -3.59
CA HIS A 368 7.23 26.53 -2.41
C HIS A 368 8.02 26.29 -1.12
N GLY A 369 9.12 25.53 -1.21
CA GLY A 369 10.12 25.40 -0.15
C GLY A 369 9.65 24.57 1.02
N TYR A 370 8.81 23.56 0.73
CA TYR A 370 8.53 22.50 1.69
C TYR A 370 9.79 21.65 1.85
N ILE A 371 9.93 20.98 2.99
CA ILE A 371 10.96 19.95 3.20
C ILE A 371 10.16 18.67 3.35
N GLU A 372 9.80 18.07 2.22
CA GLU A 372 8.69 17.11 2.14
C GLU A 372 8.86 15.93 3.09
N GLY A 373 10.07 15.34 3.13
CA GLY A 373 10.34 14.21 3.99
C GLY A 373 10.18 14.53 5.48
N GLU A 374 10.62 15.73 5.91
CA GLU A 374 10.49 16.16 7.30
C GLU A 374 9.03 16.44 7.66
N LEU A 375 8.24 16.99 6.72
CA LEU A 375 6.80 17.16 6.89
C LEU A 375 6.12 15.79 7.04
N ALA A 376 6.37 14.86 6.12
CA ALA A 376 5.75 13.54 6.12
C ALA A 376 6.07 12.75 7.39
N THR A 377 7.35 12.68 7.76
CA THR A 377 7.78 11.98 8.98
C THR A 377 7.21 12.62 10.25
N TRP A 378 7.07 13.95 10.28
CA TRP A 378 6.42 14.63 11.40
C TRP A 378 4.91 14.40 11.46
N GLU A 379 4.22 14.38 10.33
CA GLU A 379 2.79 14.06 10.28
C GLU A 379 2.51 12.64 10.74
N ALA A 380 3.31 11.66 10.30
CA ALA A 380 3.26 10.28 10.76
C ALA A 380 3.48 10.19 12.29
N TYR A 381 4.48 10.89 12.82
CA TYR A 381 4.73 10.92 14.26
C TYR A 381 3.53 11.42 15.07
N LYS A 382 2.85 12.47 14.59
CA LYS A 382 1.65 13.01 15.26
C LYS A 382 0.48 12.04 15.31
N GLN A 383 0.47 11.00 14.48
CA GLN A 383 -0.56 9.95 14.53
C GLN A 383 -0.33 8.91 15.62
N LEU A 384 0.88 8.84 16.21
CA LEU A 384 1.24 7.85 17.22
C LEU A 384 1.22 8.45 18.64
N GLU A 385 0.25 8.05 19.45
CA GLU A 385 0.20 8.45 20.84
C GLU A 385 1.22 7.67 21.69
N GLY A 386 1.91 8.36 22.60
CA GLY A 386 2.84 7.72 23.55
C GLY A 386 4.24 7.42 23.01
N PHE A 387 4.54 7.79 21.75
CA PHE A 387 5.87 7.62 21.17
C PHE A 387 6.79 8.85 21.38
N GLU A 388 8.08 8.59 21.54
CA GLU A 388 9.17 9.57 21.51
C GLU A 388 9.73 9.68 20.09
N ALA A 389 9.79 10.88 19.52
CA ALA A 389 10.42 11.12 18.22
C ALA A 389 11.95 11.17 18.34
N VAL A 390 12.64 10.35 17.55
CA VAL A 390 14.09 10.41 17.34
C VAL A 390 14.36 10.92 15.94
N LYS A 391 14.65 12.21 15.82
CA LYS A 391 14.84 12.86 14.51
C LYS A 391 16.27 12.70 14.01
N VAL A 392 16.39 12.21 12.79
CA VAL A 392 17.59 12.22 11.95
C VAL A 392 17.24 12.97 10.68
N TRP A 393 17.02 14.27 10.85
CA TRP A 393 16.55 15.18 9.82
C TRP A 393 17.70 16.00 9.25
N ALA A 394 17.80 16.11 7.92
CA ALA A 394 18.84 16.90 7.27
C ALA A 394 18.84 18.37 7.69
N SER A 395 17.70 18.94 8.12
CA SER A 395 17.64 20.30 8.65
C SER A 395 18.14 20.45 10.10
N GLU A 396 18.21 19.36 10.87
CA GLU A 396 18.56 19.38 12.30
C GLU A 396 19.92 18.76 12.60
N VAL A 397 20.38 17.81 11.78
CA VAL A 397 21.66 17.10 11.94
C VAL A 397 22.39 16.96 10.59
N ASP A 398 23.69 16.70 10.66
CA ASP A 398 24.50 16.24 9.50
C ASP A 398 24.03 14.82 9.12
N LEU A 399 23.09 14.70 8.19
CA LEU A 399 22.43 13.43 7.89
C LEU A 399 23.42 12.49 7.21
N SER A 400 23.73 11.38 7.90
CA SER A 400 24.70 10.40 7.41
C SER A 400 24.31 8.99 7.81
N ALA A 401 24.87 8.01 7.11
CA ALA A 401 24.77 6.61 7.51
C ALA A 401 25.15 6.39 8.99
N GLU A 402 26.15 7.09 9.51
CA GLU A 402 26.57 7.00 10.93
C GLU A 402 25.44 7.45 11.88
N ASN A 403 24.83 8.61 11.65
CA ASN A 403 23.75 9.11 12.50
C ASN A 403 22.50 8.23 12.43
N ILE A 404 22.18 7.69 11.25
CA ILE A 404 21.09 6.72 11.08
C ILE A 404 21.42 5.43 11.84
N ILE A 405 22.63 4.88 11.70
CA ILE A 405 23.07 3.67 12.40
C ILE A 405 23.01 3.87 13.91
N ASN A 406 23.46 5.02 14.42
CA ASN A 406 23.40 5.33 15.84
C ASN A 406 21.95 5.33 16.37
N ALA A 407 21.03 6.00 15.67
CA ALA A 407 19.62 6.00 16.04
C ALA A 407 19.00 4.58 15.99
N MET A 408 19.31 3.81 14.95
CA MET A 408 18.85 2.42 14.82
C MET A 408 19.42 1.51 15.92
N ASN A 409 20.71 1.67 16.27
CA ASN A 409 21.43 0.90 17.29
C ASN A 409 20.87 1.07 18.70
N ASP A 410 20.28 2.23 19.00
CA ASP A 410 19.58 2.48 20.26
C ASP A 410 18.29 1.65 20.39
N GLY A 411 17.70 1.23 19.26
CA GLY A 411 16.46 0.48 19.20
C GLY A 411 15.21 1.38 19.14
N ALA A 412 14.18 0.92 18.44
CA ALA A 412 12.91 1.60 18.27
C ALA A 412 11.80 0.61 17.91
N GLY A 413 10.53 0.97 18.13
CA GLY A 413 9.39 0.20 17.64
C GLY A 413 9.10 0.47 16.16
N PHE A 414 9.28 1.73 15.75
CA PHE A 414 9.10 2.16 14.37
C PHE A 414 10.27 3.00 13.86
N ALA A 415 10.50 2.93 12.56
CA ALA A 415 11.30 3.91 11.84
C ALA A 415 10.59 4.28 10.53
N TYR A 416 10.68 5.55 10.13
CA TYR A 416 10.14 6.04 8.88
C TYR A 416 11.22 6.84 8.15
N PHE A 417 11.59 6.31 6.99
CA PHE A 417 12.55 6.91 6.07
C PHE A 417 11.75 7.55 4.93
N CYS A 418 11.79 8.87 4.77
CA CYS A 418 11.08 9.56 3.70
C CYS A 418 12.06 10.39 2.86
N GLY A 419 12.30 9.94 1.63
CA GLY A 419 13.35 10.48 0.76
C GLY A 419 13.50 9.63 -0.51
N HIS A 420 14.73 9.43 -0.96
CA HIS A 420 15.04 8.82 -2.24
C HIS A 420 15.68 7.45 -2.07
N GLY A 421 15.39 6.55 -3.00
CA GLY A 421 15.74 5.14 -2.87
C GLY A 421 16.17 4.49 -4.17
N ASN A 422 16.98 3.44 -4.03
CA ASN A 422 17.12 2.39 -5.01
C ASN A 422 17.43 1.06 -4.27
N PRO A 423 17.64 -0.07 -4.96
CA PRO A 423 17.88 -1.34 -4.28
C PRO A 423 19.16 -1.42 -3.44
N MET A 424 20.13 -0.50 -3.61
CA MET A 424 21.38 -0.45 -2.83
C MET A 424 21.38 0.63 -1.74
N SER A 425 20.52 1.63 -1.82
CA SER A 425 20.72 2.86 -1.06
C SER A 425 19.42 3.56 -0.70
N TRP A 426 19.47 4.30 0.40
CA TRP A 426 18.51 5.34 0.72
C TRP A 426 19.28 6.64 1.02
N SER A 427 18.81 7.76 0.46
CA SER A 427 19.47 9.07 0.55
C SER A 427 18.44 10.20 0.47
N THR A 428 18.85 11.43 0.76
CA THR A 428 18.02 12.64 0.63
C THR A 428 18.91 13.86 0.32
N HIS A 429 18.35 15.07 0.38
CA HIS A 429 19.09 16.32 0.25
C HIS A 429 18.97 17.17 1.50
N GLU A 430 19.99 17.99 1.74
CA GLU A 430 19.90 19.10 2.67
C GLU A 430 18.86 20.12 2.19
N PRO A 431 18.16 20.81 3.11
CA PRO A 431 17.19 21.84 2.73
C PRO A 431 17.78 22.88 1.78
N TYR A 432 17.16 23.02 0.61
CA TYR A 432 17.58 23.95 -0.43
C TYR A 432 18.97 23.71 -1.06
N ASN A 433 19.57 22.52 -0.88
CA ASN A 433 20.85 22.12 -1.49
C ASN A 433 20.70 20.79 -2.26
N PHE A 434 20.35 20.89 -3.56
CA PHE A 434 20.12 19.73 -4.43
C PHE A 434 21.32 19.36 -5.30
N ASP A 435 22.39 20.14 -5.26
CA ASP A 435 23.64 19.84 -5.98
C ASP A 435 24.45 18.72 -5.30
N GLU A 436 24.20 18.48 -4.01
CA GLU A 436 24.88 17.47 -3.19
C GLU A 436 23.86 16.51 -2.57
N TRP A 437 24.23 15.24 -2.48
CA TRP A 437 23.42 14.19 -1.87
C TRP A 437 23.86 13.96 -0.43
N GLU A 438 22.90 13.90 0.49
CA GLU A 438 23.13 13.35 1.82
C GLU A 438 23.16 11.82 1.71
N GLU A 439 24.37 11.26 1.81
CA GLU A 439 24.59 9.81 1.77
C GLU A 439 24.03 9.16 3.05
N GLY A 440 22.73 8.84 2.99
CA GLY A 440 22.03 8.06 3.99
C GLY A 440 22.48 6.60 4.01
N LEU A 441 21.64 5.72 4.57
CA LEU A 441 22.03 4.32 4.80
C LEU A 441 22.18 3.52 3.49
N GLN A 442 23.38 2.99 3.24
CA GLN A 442 23.66 2.10 2.11
C GLN A 442 23.68 0.62 2.56
N ILE A 443 23.52 -0.32 1.62
CA ILE A 443 23.63 -1.77 1.92
C ILE A 443 25.01 -2.16 2.50
N PHE A 444 26.06 -1.38 2.20
CA PHE A 444 27.42 -1.63 2.70
C PHE A 444 27.62 -1.17 4.14
N ASP A 445 26.75 -0.28 4.63
CA ASP A 445 26.75 0.20 6.01
C ASP A 445 25.96 -0.73 6.93
N MET A 446 24.98 -1.46 6.39
CA MET A 446 24.13 -2.37 7.16
C MET A 446 24.87 -3.37 8.06
N PRO A 447 26.07 -3.90 7.73
CA PRO A 447 26.88 -4.69 8.66
C PRO A 447 27.12 -4.05 10.03
N LEU A 448 27.15 -2.71 10.11
CA LEU A 448 27.40 -1.91 11.32
C LEU A 448 26.17 -1.76 12.23
N LEU A 449 25.01 -2.25 11.81
CA LEU A 449 23.81 -2.30 12.66
C LEU A 449 23.95 -3.40 13.72
N GLU A 450 23.84 -3.03 14.98
CA GLU A 450 24.08 -3.84 16.17
C GLU A 450 22.95 -3.70 17.23
N ASN A 451 21.76 -3.23 16.84
CA ASN A 451 20.58 -3.11 17.72
C ASN A 451 20.02 -4.42 18.29
N GLY A 452 20.65 -5.57 17.99
CA GLY A 452 20.24 -6.87 18.52
C GLY A 452 18.79 -7.20 18.14
N TYR A 453 17.94 -7.47 19.15
CA TYR A 453 16.51 -7.76 18.97
C TYR A 453 15.59 -6.55 19.19
N LYS A 454 16.15 -5.34 19.35
CA LYS A 454 15.35 -4.08 19.39
C LYS A 454 15.05 -3.63 17.97
N LEU A 455 14.15 -4.36 17.32
CA LEU A 455 13.98 -4.36 15.88
C LEU A 455 12.78 -3.50 15.47
N PRO A 456 12.98 -2.32 14.86
CA PRO A 456 11.85 -1.53 14.38
C PRO A 456 11.14 -2.20 13.20
N ILE A 457 9.86 -1.86 13.04
CA ILE A 457 9.17 -1.97 11.76
C ILE A 457 9.50 -0.69 10.98
N VAL A 458 9.99 -0.84 9.75
CA VAL A 458 10.50 0.28 8.95
C VAL A 458 9.60 0.54 7.75
N VAL A 459 8.98 1.71 7.69
CA VAL A 459 8.26 2.22 6.51
C VAL A 459 9.23 3.08 5.71
N ILE A 460 9.21 2.94 4.38
CA ILE A 460 10.21 3.55 3.50
C ILE A 460 9.49 4.24 2.35
N GLY A 461 9.53 5.57 2.37
CA GLY A 461 9.26 6.43 1.22
C GLY A 461 10.50 6.56 0.35
N GLY A 462 10.31 6.26 -0.94
CA GLY A 462 11.35 6.22 -1.96
C GLY A 462 11.14 5.09 -2.98
N CYS A 463 11.94 5.15 -4.05
CA CYS A 463 11.88 4.19 -5.15
C CYS A 463 12.64 2.88 -4.86
N HIS A 464 12.10 1.75 -5.32
CA HIS A 464 12.77 0.45 -5.50
C HIS A 464 13.47 -0.16 -4.27
N ASN A 465 13.36 0.41 -3.07
CA ASN A 465 14.03 -0.11 -1.87
C ASN A 465 13.61 -1.56 -1.58
N SER A 466 12.36 -1.91 -1.91
CA SER A 466 11.80 -3.26 -1.78
C SER A 466 11.86 -4.08 -3.09
N GLN A 467 12.66 -3.70 -4.09
CA GLN A 467 12.80 -4.44 -5.35
C GLN A 467 13.56 -5.78 -5.15
N PHE A 468 12.90 -6.80 -4.58
CA PHE A 468 13.57 -8.01 -4.10
C PHE A 468 13.96 -9.05 -5.19
N ASN A 469 13.77 -8.74 -6.48
CA ASN A 469 14.26 -9.52 -7.62
C ASN A 469 15.72 -9.20 -8.03
N VAL A 470 16.38 -8.23 -7.38
CA VAL A 470 17.77 -7.82 -7.66
C VAL A 470 18.81 -8.90 -7.35
N THR A 471 19.97 -8.78 -7.99
CA THR A 471 21.08 -9.73 -7.79
C THR A 471 22.42 -9.16 -8.25
N ILE A 472 23.51 -9.55 -7.59
CA ILE A 472 24.88 -9.17 -7.99
C ILE A 472 25.22 -9.53 -9.44
N PHE A 473 24.56 -10.55 -10.01
CA PHE A 473 24.75 -10.92 -11.42
C PHE A 473 24.23 -9.86 -12.41
N ASN A 474 23.44 -8.89 -11.95
CA ASN A 474 23.04 -7.74 -12.76
C ASN A 474 24.21 -6.79 -13.08
N SER A 475 25.37 -6.95 -12.42
CA SER A 475 26.60 -6.20 -12.71
C SER A 475 27.09 -6.35 -14.16
N PHE A 476 26.64 -7.38 -14.88
CA PHE A 476 26.97 -7.57 -16.31
C PHE A 476 26.05 -6.78 -17.26
N ASN A 477 25.02 -6.11 -16.75
CA ASN A 477 24.13 -5.25 -17.51
C ASN A 477 24.33 -3.80 -17.04
N LYS A 478 24.81 -2.93 -17.94
CA LYS A 478 25.13 -1.53 -17.63
C LYS A 478 23.92 -0.72 -17.15
N GLU A 479 22.75 -0.96 -17.73
CA GLU A 479 21.52 -0.28 -17.32
C GLU A 479 21.14 -0.66 -15.90
N LYS A 480 21.10 -1.97 -15.62
CA LYS A 480 20.79 -2.49 -14.28
C LYS A 480 21.81 -2.04 -13.22
N LEU A 481 23.10 -1.97 -13.58
CA LEU A 481 24.15 -1.46 -12.71
C LEU A 481 23.91 0.01 -12.34
N TRP A 482 23.52 0.83 -13.31
CA TRP A 482 23.22 2.24 -13.07
C TRP A 482 21.98 2.45 -12.19
N LYS A 483 20.97 1.59 -12.32
CA LYS A 483 19.76 1.59 -11.46
C LYS A 483 19.98 0.99 -10.06
N GLY A 484 21.19 0.55 -9.72
CA GLY A 484 21.47 -0.14 -8.45
C GLY A 484 20.89 -1.55 -8.33
N GLU A 485 20.37 -2.13 -9.42
CA GLU A 485 19.80 -3.48 -9.40
C GLU A 485 20.85 -4.59 -9.26
N ASN A 486 22.13 -4.24 -9.21
CA ASN A 486 23.23 -5.15 -8.88
C ASN A 486 23.43 -5.33 -7.37
N ALA A 487 22.56 -4.78 -6.53
CA ALA A 487 22.47 -5.12 -5.12
C ALA A 487 22.42 -6.66 -4.95
N PRO A 488 23.20 -7.26 -4.03
CA PRO A 488 23.12 -8.70 -3.84
C PRO A 488 21.74 -9.09 -3.33
N GLU A 489 21.11 -8.25 -2.52
CA GLU A 489 19.70 -8.23 -2.11
C GLU A 489 19.27 -6.76 -1.98
N CYS A 490 17.97 -6.47 -2.12
CA CYS A 490 17.51 -5.08 -2.01
C CYS A 490 17.64 -4.54 -0.59
N TRP A 491 17.68 -3.21 -0.48
CA TRP A 491 17.82 -2.47 0.76
C TRP A 491 16.87 -2.96 1.86
N SER A 492 15.57 -3.04 1.56
CA SER A 492 14.54 -3.47 2.52
C SER A 492 14.78 -4.89 3.04
N TRP A 493 15.10 -5.83 2.14
CA TRP A 493 15.35 -7.22 2.56
C TRP A 493 16.63 -7.35 3.35
N TRP A 494 17.71 -6.66 2.95
CA TRP A 494 18.98 -6.72 3.66
C TRP A 494 18.86 -6.21 5.10
N LEU A 495 18.13 -5.11 5.29
CA LEU A 495 17.83 -4.55 6.61
C LEU A 495 17.02 -5.55 7.46
N THR A 496 16.01 -6.17 6.86
CA THR A 496 15.16 -7.16 7.53
C THR A 496 15.93 -8.42 7.93
N ARG A 497 16.75 -8.99 7.04
CA ARG A 497 17.50 -10.23 7.31
C ARG A 497 18.81 -10.01 8.06
N LYS A 498 19.16 -8.76 8.42
CA LYS A 498 20.42 -8.47 9.11
C LYS A 498 20.52 -9.31 10.39
N ILE A 499 21.60 -10.06 10.52
CA ILE A 499 21.93 -10.81 11.73
C ILE A 499 22.35 -9.84 12.83
N ASN A 500 21.96 -10.09 14.08
CA ASN A 500 22.26 -9.27 15.26
C ASN A 500 21.79 -7.80 15.16
N GLY A 501 20.73 -7.51 14.39
CA GLY A 501 20.19 -6.16 14.27
C GLY A 501 19.27 -5.98 13.07
N GLY A 502 19.18 -4.74 12.59
CA GLY A 502 18.33 -4.33 11.48
C GLY A 502 16.87 -4.15 11.89
N ALA A 503 15.94 -4.56 11.03
CA ALA A 503 14.49 -4.41 11.22
C ALA A 503 13.79 -5.75 11.42
N ILE A 504 12.60 -5.78 12.04
CA ILE A 504 11.78 -7.00 12.10
C ILE A 504 10.98 -7.18 10.80
N ALA A 505 10.59 -6.07 10.19
CA ALA A 505 9.92 -5.99 8.91
C ALA A 505 10.20 -4.65 8.23
N THR A 506 10.08 -4.62 6.91
CA THR A 506 10.15 -3.41 6.09
C THR A 506 8.94 -3.34 5.17
N ILE A 507 8.42 -2.13 4.95
CA ILE A 507 7.33 -1.83 4.01
C ILE A 507 7.80 -0.71 3.08
N GLY A 508 7.67 -0.92 1.77
CA GLY A 508 8.02 0.10 0.78
C GLY A 508 7.90 -0.43 -0.65
N ASN A 509 8.25 0.41 -1.62
CA ASN A 509 7.95 0.18 -3.03
C ASN A 509 8.89 -0.82 -3.70
N THR A 510 8.31 -1.74 -4.48
CA THR A 510 9.06 -2.65 -5.36
C THR A 510 9.42 -2.01 -6.70
N GLY A 511 8.72 -0.94 -7.09
CA GLY A 511 8.96 -0.07 -8.24
C GLY A 511 9.21 1.38 -7.83
N LEU A 512 8.90 2.33 -8.72
CA LEU A 512 8.97 3.78 -8.48
C LEU A 512 7.93 4.24 -7.47
N GLY A 513 8.36 4.90 -6.39
CA GLY A 513 7.47 5.61 -5.46
C GLY A 513 7.01 6.96 -5.99
N TYR A 514 5.79 7.35 -5.63
CA TYR A 514 5.15 8.58 -6.10
C TYR A 514 4.50 9.36 -4.96
N HIS A 515 4.69 10.68 -5.00
CA HIS A 515 4.02 11.61 -4.09
C HIS A 515 3.37 12.77 -4.85
N GLY A 516 2.41 13.41 -4.17
CA GLY A 516 1.88 14.70 -4.59
C GLY A 516 2.91 15.81 -4.44
N SER A 517 2.61 16.99 -4.98
CA SER A 517 3.47 18.17 -4.83
C SER A 517 2.63 19.43 -4.74
N GLU A 518 3.19 20.50 -4.17
CA GLU A 518 2.47 21.75 -3.91
C GLU A 518 1.27 21.56 -2.95
N ASP A 519 0.21 22.35 -3.18
CA ASP A 519 -1.11 22.34 -2.55
C ASP A 519 -2.11 22.66 -3.69
N SER A 520 -2.62 21.62 -4.36
CA SER A 520 -3.41 21.79 -5.59
C SER A 520 -4.87 22.11 -5.33
N ASN A 521 -5.38 21.81 -4.14
CA ASN A 521 -6.75 22.11 -3.73
C ASN A 521 -6.84 23.41 -2.88
N GLU A 522 -5.70 24.02 -2.55
CA GLU A 522 -5.57 25.24 -1.75
C GLU A 522 -6.14 25.10 -0.33
N ASP A 523 -6.05 23.90 0.26
CA ASP A 523 -6.56 23.61 1.60
C ASP A 523 -5.53 23.96 2.71
N GLY A 524 -4.31 24.34 2.33
CA GLY A 524 -3.21 24.70 3.23
C GLY A 524 -2.38 23.51 3.70
N ILE A 525 -2.54 22.33 3.09
CA ILE A 525 -1.78 21.11 3.34
C ILE A 525 -1.05 20.74 2.05
N ALA A 526 0.17 20.22 2.20
CA ALA A 526 0.93 19.77 1.05
C ALA A 526 0.32 18.48 0.49
N ASP A 527 0.09 18.43 -0.82
CA ASP A 527 -0.42 17.23 -1.51
C ASP A 527 0.50 16.02 -1.28
N TYR A 528 1.80 16.27 -1.03
CA TYR A 528 2.78 15.26 -0.61
C TYR A 528 2.30 14.37 0.54
N LEU A 529 1.43 14.89 1.40
CA LEU A 529 0.92 14.21 2.60
C LEU A 529 -0.45 13.53 2.39
N GLN A 530 -1.14 13.87 1.30
CA GLN A 530 -2.57 13.60 1.14
C GLN A 530 -2.89 12.59 0.04
N VAL A 531 -1.97 12.34 -0.88
CA VAL A 531 -2.16 11.42 -2.00
C VAL A 531 -1.02 10.41 -2.10
N LEU A 532 -1.26 9.32 -2.83
CA LEU A 532 -0.23 8.34 -3.20
C LEU A 532 0.52 7.76 -1.99
N ASP A 533 1.85 7.61 -2.07
CA ASP A 533 2.65 7.00 -1.01
C ASP A 533 2.57 7.78 0.30
N GLY A 534 2.52 9.12 0.24
CA GLY A 534 2.36 9.95 1.43
C GLY A 534 1.09 9.64 2.22
N TRP A 535 -0.02 9.33 1.51
CA TRP A 535 -1.23 8.86 2.16
C TRP A 535 -1.01 7.50 2.83
N LEU A 536 -0.45 6.51 2.12
CA LEU A 536 -0.23 5.16 2.62
C LEU A 536 0.66 5.15 3.86
N GLU A 537 1.79 5.85 3.78
CA GLU A 537 2.84 5.87 4.79
C GLU A 537 2.33 6.50 6.10
N ILE A 538 1.62 7.64 6.03
CA ILE A 538 1.06 8.30 7.22
C ILE A 538 -0.10 7.48 7.81
N ASN A 539 -1.00 6.96 6.96
CA ASN A 539 -2.18 6.23 7.43
C ASN A 539 -1.84 4.87 8.05
N PHE A 540 -0.71 4.26 7.70
CA PHE A 540 -0.19 3.08 8.39
C PHE A 540 -0.01 3.34 9.89
N PHE A 541 0.61 4.46 10.26
CA PHE A 541 0.84 4.80 11.66
C PHE A 541 -0.45 5.22 12.38
N ARG A 542 -1.35 5.94 11.69
CA ARG A 542 -2.69 6.25 12.22
C ARG A 542 -3.48 4.98 12.56
N LEU A 543 -3.53 4.02 11.64
CA LEU A 543 -4.26 2.77 11.81
C LEU A 543 -3.70 1.90 12.94
N TYR A 544 -2.39 1.93 13.15
CA TYR A 544 -1.77 1.31 14.32
C TYR A 544 -2.30 1.92 15.62
N ASN A 545 -2.31 3.26 15.72
CA ASN A 545 -2.81 3.98 16.89
C ASN A 545 -4.31 3.76 17.12
N GLU A 546 -5.08 3.43 16.08
CA GLU A 546 -6.49 3.02 16.17
C GLU A 546 -6.68 1.57 16.65
N GLY A 547 -5.61 0.87 17.01
CA GLY A 547 -5.63 -0.43 17.67
C GLY A 547 -5.42 -1.62 16.74
N ILE A 548 -4.97 -1.43 15.49
CA ILE A 548 -4.58 -2.55 14.62
C ILE A 548 -3.11 -2.88 14.85
N ASP A 549 -2.86 -3.92 15.63
CA ASP A 549 -1.52 -4.29 16.09
C ASP A 549 -1.00 -5.63 15.52
N MET A 550 -1.71 -6.21 14.56
CA MET A 550 -1.24 -7.34 13.75
C MET A 550 -0.71 -6.80 12.41
N LEU A 551 0.58 -7.02 12.13
CA LEU A 551 1.30 -6.32 11.05
C LEU A 551 0.67 -6.48 9.66
N GLY A 552 0.30 -7.71 9.27
CA GLY A 552 -0.33 -7.95 7.98
C GLY A 552 -1.75 -7.38 7.89
N MET A 553 -2.50 -7.38 9.00
CA MET A 553 -3.82 -6.73 9.06
C MET A 553 -3.67 -5.22 8.92
N LEU A 554 -2.68 -4.63 9.56
CA LEU A 554 -2.38 -3.20 9.49
C LEU A 554 -2.04 -2.78 8.05
N HIS A 555 -1.11 -3.51 7.41
CA HIS A 555 -0.71 -3.27 6.02
C HIS A 555 -1.90 -3.39 5.05
N ALA A 556 -2.65 -4.49 5.12
CA ALA A 556 -3.80 -4.71 4.24
C ALA A 556 -4.94 -3.69 4.49
N THR A 557 -5.21 -3.33 5.73
CA THR A 557 -6.23 -2.32 6.06
C THR A 557 -5.82 -0.94 5.53
N THR A 558 -4.53 -0.63 5.53
CA THR A 558 -4.00 0.61 4.95
C THR A 558 -4.28 0.64 3.44
N LEU A 559 -3.99 -0.45 2.72
CA LEU A 559 -4.32 -0.58 1.30
C LEU A 559 -5.82 -0.47 1.03
N THR A 560 -6.66 -1.20 1.77
CA THR A 560 -8.13 -1.11 1.65
C THR A 560 -8.63 0.32 1.92
N GLY A 561 -8.04 1.03 2.88
CA GLY A 561 -8.36 2.43 3.14
C GLY A 561 -8.00 3.34 1.96
N PHE A 562 -6.83 3.14 1.35
CA PHE A 562 -6.40 3.88 0.16
C PHE A 562 -7.37 3.66 -1.00
N ILE A 563 -7.66 2.38 -1.32
CA ILE A 563 -8.56 2.01 -2.41
C ILE A 563 -9.96 2.63 -2.21
N ASN A 564 -10.46 2.70 -0.98
CA ASN A 564 -11.75 3.33 -0.67
C ASN A 564 -11.73 4.87 -0.69
N THR A 565 -10.54 5.49 -0.61
CA THR A 565 -10.38 6.95 -0.54
C THR A 565 -10.31 7.59 -1.93
N PHE A 566 -9.75 6.90 -2.92
CA PHE A 566 -9.51 7.47 -4.24
C PHE A 566 -10.56 7.00 -5.29
N PRO A 567 -10.99 7.87 -6.23
CA PRO A 567 -12.13 7.55 -7.09
C PRO A 567 -11.93 6.40 -8.09
N GLY A 568 -12.84 5.44 -8.01
CA GLY A 568 -13.04 4.33 -8.93
C GLY A 568 -14.17 4.54 -9.94
N ASN A 569 -14.52 3.45 -10.64
CA ASN A 569 -15.73 3.38 -11.46
C ASN A 569 -16.32 1.96 -11.50
N GLU A 570 -17.36 1.76 -12.31
CA GLU A 570 -18.10 0.50 -12.39
C GLU A 570 -17.26 -0.74 -12.76
N LYS A 571 -16.05 -0.54 -13.28
CA LYS A 571 -15.16 -1.63 -13.71
C LYS A 571 -14.09 -1.98 -12.69
N MET A 572 -13.67 -1.04 -11.85
CA MET A 572 -12.55 -1.20 -10.92
C MET A 572 -12.54 -0.07 -9.88
N PRO A 573 -12.06 -0.31 -8.66
CA PRO A 573 -12.15 0.64 -7.56
C PRO A 573 -11.17 1.81 -7.64
N LEU A 574 -10.16 1.76 -8.53
CA LEU A 574 -9.26 2.88 -8.79
C LEU A 574 -9.16 3.13 -10.30
N THR A 575 -9.14 4.41 -10.70
CA THR A 575 -9.11 4.78 -12.13
C THR A 575 -7.84 5.49 -12.59
N ASP A 576 -7.09 6.06 -11.65
CA ASP A 576 -5.77 6.63 -11.94
C ASP A 576 -4.71 5.52 -11.99
N VAL A 577 -3.81 5.63 -12.97
CA VAL A 577 -2.76 4.62 -13.20
C VAL A 577 -1.72 4.61 -12.08
N ILE A 578 -1.44 5.76 -11.47
CA ILE A 578 -0.47 5.88 -10.38
C ILE A 578 -1.08 5.39 -9.07
N ASP A 579 -2.36 5.69 -8.79
CA ASP A 579 -3.09 5.15 -7.63
C ASP A 579 -3.07 3.61 -7.61
N ILE A 580 -3.29 2.98 -8.79
CA ILE A 580 -3.23 1.52 -8.93
C ILE A 580 -1.81 1.01 -8.69
N LYS A 581 -0.81 1.72 -9.23
CA LYS A 581 0.59 1.33 -9.10
C LYS A 581 1.07 1.32 -7.65
N VAL A 582 0.86 2.42 -6.92
CA VAL A 582 1.29 2.54 -5.50
C VAL A 582 0.64 1.44 -4.65
N THR A 583 -0.64 1.12 -4.93
CA THR A 583 -1.35 0.01 -4.26
C THR A 583 -0.69 -1.35 -4.55
N GLN A 584 -0.26 -1.60 -5.79
CA GLN A 584 0.32 -2.88 -6.19
C GLN A 584 1.76 -3.10 -5.70
N GLU A 585 2.55 -2.04 -5.56
CA GLU A 585 4.00 -2.15 -5.31
C GLU A 585 4.41 -1.99 -3.83
N TRP A 586 3.51 -1.48 -2.98
CA TRP A 586 3.76 -1.24 -1.57
C TRP A 586 3.81 -2.55 -0.76
N CYS A 587 4.99 -3.16 -0.70
CA CYS A 587 5.18 -4.55 -0.30
C CYS A 587 5.62 -4.71 1.16
N LEU A 588 4.98 -5.63 1.89
CA LEU A 588 5.41 -6.08 3.23
C LEU A 588 6.45 -7.21 3.13
N LEU A 589 7.71 -6.88 3.42
CA LEU A 589 8.77 -7.85 3.68
C LEU A 589 8.87 -8.13 5.18
N GLY A 590 8.11 -9.12 5.63
CA GLY A 590 7.98 -9.48 7.04
C GLY A 590 6.99 -10.63 7.25
N ASP A 591 6.79 -11.00 8.51
CA ASP A 591 5.75 -11.97 8.88
C ASP A 591 4.39 -11.24 9.03
N PRO A 592 3.36 -11.56 8.22
CA PRO A 592 2.08 -10.88 8.30
C PRO A 592 1.31 -11.20 9.59
N SER A 593 1.63 -12.30 10.28
CA SER A 593 1.03 -12.62 11.58
C SER A 593 1.88 -12.14 12.76
N LEU A 594 2.83 -11.22 12.53
CA LEU A 594 3.60 -10.60 13.60
C LEU A 594 2.70 -9.74 14.49
N LYS A 595 2.75 -9.98 15.80
CA LYS A 595 2.20 -9.05 16.80
C LYS A 595 3.16 -7.88 17.01
N ILE A 596 2.75 -6.68 16.63
CA ILE A 596 3.56 -5.46 16.77
C ILE A 596 3.78 -5.17 18.25
N GLY A 597 5.04 -5.06 18.69
CA GLY A 597 5.42 -4.88 20.10
C GLY A 597 5.51 -6.18 20.91
N GLY A 598 5.13 -7.32 20.32
CA GLY A 598 5.15 -8.64 20.95
C GLY A 598 3.90 -8.98 21.76
N TYR A 599 3.88 -10.19 22.32
CA TYR A 599 2.82 -10.68 23.21
C TYR A 599 3.20 -10.44 24.68
N ASP A 600 2.19 -10.18 25.52
CA ASP A 600 2.35 -10.01 26.97
C ASP A 600 2.60 -11.32 27.74
#